data_AF-A0A7V2TXQ2-F1
#
_entry.id   AF-A0A7V2TXQ2-F1
#
_cell.length_a   1.000
_cell.length_b   1.000
_cell.length_c   1.000
_cell.angle_alpha   90.00
_cell.angle_beta   90.00
_cell.angle_gamma   90.00
#
_symmetry.space_group_name_H-M   'P 1'
#
loop_
_entity.id
_entity.type
_entity.pdbx_description
1 polymer ?
#
loop_
_entity_poly.entity_id
_entity_poly.type
_entity_poly.pdbx_seq_one_letter_code
_entity_poly.pdbx_strand_id
1 'polypeptide(L)'
;TREEWRRSFPAMFRGSILGFVIGLVPGPSPVISTFVSYIAEKKISRNPEAFGEGAIEGVAGPEAANNAAVGGAYVPLFALGIPFTPAMAIVLGTLMLHGLTPGPNLIKTKPDLFWTVIASMYIGNFMLLVLNLPLVNVFVSILKVPRHILLPVIVLICLIGVYTVNSSSLDLLMLAVFGFVGYALRGVGFQVAPLILAMVIGPMLETSLRQSLNITGGNLSAMILRPICLSLYLIVGLIFVLPLALKFVRRGRRAPPRPGEE
;
A
#
# COMPACT_ATOMS: atom_id res chain seq x y z
N THR A 1 26.81 7.79 -14.63
CA THR A 1 27.85 8.84 -14.63
C THR A 1 27.57 9.86 -13.52
N ARG A 2 28.51 10.80 -13.24
CA ARG A 2 28.35 11.82 -12.18
C ARG A 2 27.13 12.73 -12.41
N GLU A 3 26.78 12.96 -13.67
CA GLU A 3 25.61 13.74 -14.06
C GLU A 3 24.30 12.99 -13.79
N GLU A 4 24.25 11.68 -14.05
CA GLU A 4 23.10 10.85 -13.69
C GLU A 4 22.86 10.87 -12.18
N TRP A 5 23.91 10.73 -11.37
CA TRP A 5 23.79 10.85 -9.91
C TRP A 5 23.21 12.19 -9.47
N ARG A 6 23.66 13.29 -10.09
CA ARG A 6 23.16 14.64 -9.78
C ARG A 6 21.69 14.83 -10.15
N ARG A 7 21.21 14.13 -11.19
CA ARG A 7 19.81 14.14 -11.63
C ARG A 7 18.93 13.20 -10.79
N SER A 8 19.42 12.00 -10.48
CA SER A 8 18.70 10.99 -9.71
C SER A 8 18.51 11.37 -8.25
N PHE A 9 19.55 11.88 -7.59
CA PHE A 9 19.51 12.12 -6.14
C PHE A 9 18.34 13.00 -5.67
N PRO A 10 18.08 14.18 -6.26
CA PRO A 10 16.93 14.99 -5.85
C PRO A 10 15.59 14.33 -6.17
N ALA A 11 15.49 13.55 -7.26
CA ALA A 11 14.28 12.80 -7.59
C ALA A 11 14.04 11.67 -6.56
N MET A 12 15.07 10.92 -6.19
CA MET A 12 15.00 9.89 -5.15
C MET A 12 14.55 10.48 -3.80
N PHE A 13 15.11 11.62 -3.40
CA PHE A 13 14.74 12.24 -2.13
C PHE A 13 13.28 12.70 -2.09
N ARG A 14 12.82 13.40 -3.15
CA ARG A 14 11.42 13.82 -3.30
C ARG A 14 10.47 12.63 -3.36
N GLY A 15 10.83 11.61 -4.14
CA GLY A 15 10.14 10.34 -4.26
C GLY A 15 10.00 9.65 -2.90
N SER A 16 11.08 9.54 -2.12
CA SER A 16 11.06 8.91 -0.80
C SER A 16 10.14 9.62 0.20
N ILE A 17 10.19 10.96 0.27
CA ILE A 17 9.29 11.72 1.16
C ILE A 17 7.83 11.52 0.76
N LEU A 18 7.53 11.68 -0.53
CA LEU A 18 6.19 11.52 -1.06
C LEU A 18 5.69 10.08 -0.83
N GLY A 19 6.52 9.10 -1.12
CA GLY A 19 6.25 7.68 -0.92
C GLY A 19 5.94 7.36 0.53
N PHE A 20 6.78 7.81 1.47
CA PHE A 20 6.56 7.61 2.89
C PHE A 20 5.20 8.17 3.35
N VAL A 21 4.88 9.42 2.98
CA VAL A 21 3.61 10.05 3.36
C VAL A 21 2.41 9.31 2.76
N ILE A 22 2.48 8.90 1.50
CA ILE A 22 1.41 8.12 0.85
C ILE A 22 1.31 6.72 1.47
N GLY A 23 2.42 6.15 1.94
CA GLY A 23 2.46 4.88 2.68
C GLY A 23 1.68 4.91 4.00
N LEU A 24 1.51 6.09 4.61
CA LEU A 24 0.69 6.28 5.81
C LEU A 24 -0.81 6.30 5.51
N VAL A 25 -1.23 6.29 4.25
CA VAL A 25 -2.63 6.34 3.85
C VAL A 25 -3.10 4.93 3.46
N PRO A 26 -4.29 4.48 3.93
CA PRO A 26 -4.83 3.18 3.54
C PRO A 26 -5.17 3.12 2.05
N GLY A 27 -4.87 1.98 1.43
CA GLY A 27 -5.16 1.74 0.01
C GLY A 27 -3.97 1.15 -0.76
N PRO A 28 -3.98 1.22 -2.10
CA PRO A 28 -2.89 0.76 -2.94
C PRO A 28 -1.73 1.78 -2.94
N SER A 29 -1.21 2.10 -1.75
CA SER A 29 -0.23 3.17 -1.54
C SER A 29 1.05 3.04 -2.37
N PRO A 30 1.64 1.85 -2.65
CA PRO A 30 2.84 1.77 -3.48
C PRO A 30 2.57 2.16 -4.94
N VAL A 31 1.41 1.77 -5.48
CA VAL A 31 1.03 2.13 -6.85
C VAL A 31 0.73 3.63 -6.95
N ILE A 32 -0.03 4.16 -6.00
CA ILE A 32 -0.35 5.59 -5.94
C ILE A 32 0.92 6.42 -5.79
N SER A 33 1.87 6.00 -4.94
CA SER A 33 3.10 6.75 -4.71
C SER A 33 3.99 6.82 -5.95
N THR A 34 4.16 5.71 -6.67
CA THR A 34 4.90 5.67 -7.95
C THR A 34 4.26 6.61 -8.98
N PHE A 35 2.93 6.57 -9.15
CA PHE A 35 2.24 7.43 -10.11
C PHE A 35 2.32 8.92 -9.72
N VAL A 36 2.07 9.26 -8.46
CA VAL A 36 2.14 10.65 -8.01
C VAL A 36 3.57 11.17 -8.10
N SER A 37 4.57 10.36 -7.75
CA SER A 37 5.98 10.72 -7.92
C SER A 37 6.33 10.97 -9.38
N TYR A 38 5.88 10.11 -10.30
CA TYR A 38 6.12 10.28 -11.73
C TYR A 38 5.54 11.61 -12.26
N ILE A 39 4.29 11.92 -11.88
CA ILE A 39 3.63 13.17 -12.26
C ILE A 39 4.36 14.39 -11.66
N ALA A 40 4.75 14.30 -10.39
CA ALA A 40 5.48 15.37 -9.71
C ALA A 40 6.84 15.62 -10.37
N GLU A 41 7.59 14.56 -10.68
CA GLU A 41 8.89 14.67 -11.35
C GLU A 41 8.74 15.22 -12.77
N LYS A 42 7.74 14.79 -13.53
CA LYS A 42 7.47 15.35 -14.87
C LYS A 42 7.17 16.85 -14.82
N LYS A 43 6.45 17.31 -13.80
CA LYS A 43 6.09 18.72 -13.62
C LYS A 43 7.28 19.59 -13.18
N ILE A 44 8.20 19.04 -12.40
CA ILE A 44 9.39 19.75 -11.88
C ILE A 44 10.55 19.70 -12.88
N SER A 45 10.59 18.69 -13.75
CA SER A 45 11.66 18.51 -14.72
C SER A 45 11.82 19.70 -15.65
N ARG A 46 13.08 20.06 -15.93
CA ARG A 46 13.44 21.03 -16.97
C ARG A 46 13.23 20.49 -18.38
N ASN A 47 13.24 19.16 -18.56
CA ASN A 47 12.91 18.47 -19.81
C ASN A 47 11.77 17.47 -19.57
N PRO A 48 10.51 17.92 -19.62
CA PRO A 48 9.34 17.04 -19.50
C PRO A 48 9.17 16.08 -20.68
N GLU A 49 9.73 16.41 -21.84
CA GLU A 49 9.61 15.62 -23.08
C GLU A 49 10.38 14.31 -23.02
N ALA A 50 11.48 14.24 -22.25
CA ALA A 50 12.24 13.01 -22.05
C ALA A 50 11.51 11.95 -21.19
N PHE A 51 10.38 12.31 -20.57
CA PHE A 51 9.59 11.37 -19.77
C PHE A 51 8.80 10.43 -20.68
N GLY A 52 9.15 9.14 -20.63
CA GLY A 52 8.64 8.11 -21.55
C GLY A 52 9.73 7.53 -22.45
N GLU A 53 10.83 8.27 -22.63
CA GLU A 53 12.00 7.86 -23.41
C GLU A 53 13.19 7.41 -22.53
N GLY A 54 12.94 7.18 -21.24
CA GLY A 54 13.96 6.73 -20.29
C GLY A 54 14.63 7.84 -19.46
N ALA A 55 13.96 8.98 -19.25
CA ALA A 55 14.43 9.98 -18.29
C ALA A 55 14.70 9.36 -16.91
N ILE A 56 15.91 9.58 -16.39
CA ILE A 56 16.40 8.98 -15.15
C ILE A 56 15.55 9.41 -13.95
N GLU A 57 15.12 10.67 -13.90
CA GLU A 57 14.24 11.20 -12.87
C GLU A 57 12.87 10.49 -12.88
N GLY A 58 12.41 10.10 -14.08
CA GLY A 58 11.17 9.36 -14.30
C GLY A 58 11.22 7.89 -13.88
N VAL A 59 12.40 7.38 -13.52
CA VAL A 59 12.57 6.04 -12.95
C VAL A 59 12.98 6.14 -11.48
N ALA A 60 14.02 6.93 -11.17
CA ALA A 60 14.59 7.02 -9.82
C ALA A 60 13.62 7.57 -8.78
N GLY A 61 12.80 8.58 -9.12
CA GLY A 61 11.78 9.12 -8.21
C GLY A 61 10.67 8.11 -7.91
N PRO A 62 9.99 7.58 -8.95
CA PRO A 62 8.91 6.61 -8.78
C PRO A 62 9.32 5.30 -8.08
N GLU A 63 10.54 4.80 -8.35
CA GLU A 63 11.08 3.62 -7.65
C GLU A 63 11.39 3.92 -6.17
N ALA A 64 11.97 5.10 -5.88
CA ALA A 64 12.17 5.53 -4.49
C ALA A 64 10.83 5.70 -3.75
N ALA A 65 9.81 6.25 -4.42
CA ALA A 65 8.48 6.42 -3.85
C ALA A 65 7.76 5.10 -3.58
N ASN A 66 7.92 4.10 -4.46
CA ASN A 66 7.41 2.76 -4.25
C ASN A 66 8.03 2.15 -2.97
N ASN A 67 9.36 2.14 -2.90
CA ASN A 67 10.07 1.51 -1.80
C ASN A 67 9.79 2.23 -0.46
N ALA A 68 9.73 3.56 -0.47
CA ALA A 68 9.40 4.35 0.71
C ALA A 68 7.93 4.18 1.15
N ALA A 69 6.99 3.98 0.23
CA ALA A 69 5.59 3.70 0.59
C ALA A 69 5.43 2.35 1.29
N VAL A 70 6.16 1.33 0.84
CA VAL A 70 6.18 0.02 1.52
C VAL A 70 6.76 0.15 2.92
N GLY A 71 7.88 0.87 3.09
CA GLY A 71 8.45 1.18 4.40
C GLY A 71 7.50 1.98 5.30
N GLY A 72 6.83 3.00 4.75
CA GLY A 72 5.86 3.83 5.45
C GLY A 72 4.64 3.03 5.93
N ALA A 73 4.21 2.01 5.18
CA ALA A 73 3.07 1.17 5.54
C ALA A 73 3.30 0.31 6.81
N TYR A 74 4.56 0.12 7.23
CA TYR A 74 4.87 -0.54 8.50
C TYR A 74 4.60 0.35 9.72
N VAL A 75 4.61 1.68 9.57
CA VAL A 75 4.35 2.61 10.66
C VAL A 75 2.96 2.40 11.27
N PRO A 76 1.83 2.45 10.52
CA PRO A 76 0.51 2.19 11.07
C PRO A 76 0.36 0.75 11.58
N LEU A 77 1.04 -0.22 10.96
CA LEU A 77 1.02 -1.61 11.42
C LEU A 77 1.62 -1.73 12.84
N PHE A 78 2.81 -1.18 13.08
CA PHE A 78 3.46 -1.28 14.39
C PHE A 78 2.95 -0.27 15.41
N ALA A 79 2.53 0.91 14.97
CA ALA A 79 2.02 1.95 15.87
C ALA A 79 0.57 1.72 16.28
N LEU A 80 -0.29 1.20 15.38
CA LEU A 80 -1.72 1.05 15.63
C LEU A 80 -2.19 -0.41 15.63
N GLY A 81 -1.37 -1.35 15.12
CA GLY A 81 -1.81 -2.72 14.91
C GLY A 81 -2.70 -2.90 13.68
N ILE A 82 -2.78 -1.88 12.80
CA ILE A 82 -3.72 -1.87 11.67
C ILE A 82 -2.94 -1.92 10.35
N PRO A 83 -3.17 -2.94 9.50
CA PRO A 83 -2.54 -3.01 8.20
C PRO A 83 -3.26 -2.04 7.25
N PHE A 84 -2.50 -1.25 6.49
CA PHE A 84 -3.08 -0.30 5.51
C PHE A 84 -3.00 -0.80 4.07
N THR A 85 -2.27 -1.90 3.84
CA THR A 85 -2.12 -2.56 2.55
C THR A 85 -2.32 -4.07 2.70
N PRO A 86 -2.70 -4.80 1.63
CA PRO A 86 -2.87 -6.25 1.69
C PRO A 86 -1.58 -6.98 2.08
N ALA A 87 -0.42 -6.48 1.64
CA ALA A 87 0.87 -7.04 2.02
C ALA A 87 1.10 -6.93 3.53
N MET A 88 0.78 -5.79 4.13
CA MET A 88 0.87 -5.62 5.60
C MET A 88 -0.17 -6.45 6.34
N ALA A 89 -1.30 -6.78 5.72
CA ALA A 89 -2.29 -7.68 6.31
C ALA A 89 -1.76 -9.12 6.44
N ILE A 90 -0.98 -9.57 5.45
CA ILE A 90 -0.26 -10.86 5.54
C ILE A 90 0.78 -10.80 6.66
N VAL A 91 1.58 -9.72 6.74
CA VAL A 91 2.56 -9.54 7.83
C VAL A 91 1.87 -9.56 9.20
N LEU A 92 0.76 -8.84 9.36
CA LEU A 92 -0.04 -8.87 10.58
C LEU A 92 -0.51 -10.29 10.92
N GLY A 93 -1.08 -11.00 9.94
CA GLY A 93 -1.50 -12.38 10.09
C GLY A 93 -0.37 -13.29 10.57
N THR A 94 0.80 -13.21 9.95
CA THR A 94 2.00 -13.96 10.34
C THR A 94 2.45 -13.62 11.76
N LEU A 95 2.48 -12.34 12.13
CA LEU A 95 2.85 -11.92 13.48
C LEU A 95 1.85 -12.49 14.51
N MET A 96 0.55 -12.41 14.23
CA MET A 96 -0.49 -12.96 15.10
C MET A 96 -0.41 -14.49 15.21
N LEU A 97 -0.10 -15.20 14.12
CA LEU A 97 0.14 -16.65 14.14
C LEU A 97 1.30 -17.02 15.06
N HIS A 98 2.31 -16.16 15.20
CA HIS A 98 3.41 -16.33 16.15
C HIS A 98 3.15 -15.72 17.54
N GLY A 99 1.89 -15.35 17.84
CA GLY A 99 1.52 -14.78 19.14
C GLY A 99 2.05 -13.36 19.38
N LEU A 100 2.37 -12.63 18.31
CA LEU A 100 2.79 -11.23 18.36
C LEU A 100 1.61 -10.36 17.92
N THR A 101 1.16 -9.47 18.80
CA THR A 101 0.12 -8.49 18.47
C THR A 101 0.79 -7.15 18.19
N PRO A 102 0.86 -6.68 16.93
CA PRO A 102 1.44 -5.38 16.60
C PRO A 102 0.64 -4.24 17.23
N GLY A 103 1.32 -3.14 17.53
CA GLY A 103 0.76 -1.98 18.23
C GLY A 103 1.70 -1.44 19.30
N PRO A 104 1.29 -0.40 20.05
CA PRO A 104 2.14 0.28 21.02
C PRO A 104 2.65 -0.66 22.12
N ASN A 105 1.87 -1.70 22.44
CA ASN A 105 2.24 -2.69 23.44
C ASN A 105 3.41 -3.56 23.00
N LEU A 106 3.52 -3.91 21.71
CA LEU A 106 4.63 -4.72 21.21
C LEU A 106 5.98 -4.05 21.47
N ILE A 107 6.04 -2.73 21.25
CA ILE A 107 7.24 -1.90 21.47
C ILE A 107 7.64 -1.92 22.95
N LYS A 108 6.66 -1.94 23.87
CA LYS A 108 6.91 -1.98 25.32
C LYS A 108 7.26 -3.38 25.84
N THR A 109 6.53 -4.40 25.41
CA THR A 109 6.65 -5.76 25.95
C THR A 109 7.77 -6.57 25.30
N LYS A 110 8.06 -6.30 24.03
CA LYS A 110 9.03 -7.04 23.22
C LYS A 110 9.90 -6.08 22.40
N PRO A 111 10.64 -5.15 23.05
CA PRO A 111 11.44 -4.13 22.36
C PRO A 111 12.51 -4.75 21.46
N ASP A 112 13.14 -5.84 21.90
CA ASP A 112 14.19 -6.52 21.14
C ASP A 112 13.66 -7.06 19.81
N LEU A 113 12.45 -7.64 19.81
CA LEU A 113 11.81 -8.11 18.57
C LEU A 113 11.43 -6.96 17.66
N PHE A 114 10.89 -5.87 18.20
CA PHE A 114 10.58 -4.68 17.41
C PHE A 114 11.84 -4.16 16.70
N TRP A 115 12.93 -3.94 17.44
CA TRP A 115 14.19 -3.46 16.86
C TRP A 115 14.86 -4.48 15.94
N THR A 116 14.69 -5.79 16.20
CA THR A 116 15.17 -6.85 15.30
C THR A 116 14.42 -6.83 13.97
N VAL A 117 13.11 -6.62 13.98
CA VAL A 117 12.34 -6.47 12.73
C VAL A 117 12.80 -5.23 11.97
N ILE A 118 12.94 -4.09 12.63
CA ILE A 118 13.45 -2.86 12.00
C ILE A 118 14.86 -3.08 11.43
N ALA A 119 15.77 -3.68 12.20
CA ALA A 119 17.12 -4.01 11.74
C ALA A 119 17.09 -4.97 10.53
N SER A 120 16.22 -5.99 10.57
CA SER A 120 16.03 -6.92 9.44
C SER A 120 15.54 -6.23 8.17
N MET A 121 14.77 -5.13 8.29
CA MET A 121 14.37 -4.34 7.12
C MET A 121 15.56 -3.63 6.48
N TYR A 122 16.50 -3.08 7.27
CA TYR A 122 17.72 -2.48 6.73
C TYR A 122 18.62 -3.53 6.06
N ILE A 123 18.84 -4.66 6.74
CA ILE A 123 19.63 -5.78 6.20
C ILE A 123 18.94 -6.34 4.95
N GLY A 124 17.62 -6.51 4.98
CA GLY A 124 16.81 -6.99 3.87
C GLY A 124 16.89 -6.07 2.65
N ASN A 125 16.84 -4.73 2.84
CA ASN A 125 17.03 -3.78 1.74
C ASN A 125 18.45 -3.85 1.16
N PHE A 126 19.47 -4.03 2.00
CA PHE A 126 20.83 -4.22 1.53
C PHE A 126 20.98 -5.51 0.72
N MET A 127 20.44 -6.63 1.23
CA MET A 127 20.37 -7.90 0.50
C MET A 127 19.60 -7.77 -0.80
N LEU A 128 18.49 -7.02 -0.80
CA LEU A 128 17.69 -6.77 -1.99
C LEU A 128 18.52 -6.05 -3.06
N LEU A 129 19.36 -5.08 -2.69
CA LEU A 129 20.29 -4.42 -3.61
C LEU A 129 21.35 -5.39 -4.16
N VAL A 130 21.95 -6.20 -3.27
CA VAL A 130 22.97 -7.20 -3.64
C VAL A 130 22.39 -8.25 -4.59
N LEU A 131 21.13 -8.65 -4.41
CA LEU A 131 20.45 -9.61 -5.29
C LEU A 131 19.93 -8.95 -6.57
N ASN A 132 19.34 -7.75 -6.51
CA ASN A 132 18.73 -7.13 -7.68
C ASN A 132 19.75 -6.68 -8.73
N LEU A 133 20.88 -6.10 -8.32
CA LEU A 133 21.90 -5.63 -9.26
C LEU A 133 22.40 -6.72 -10.24
N PRO A 134 22.82 -7.92 -9.79
CA PRO A 134 23.22 -8.99 -10.70
C PRO A 134 22.03 -9.63 -11.44
N LEU A 135 20.85 -9.71 -10.81
CA LEU A 135 19.67 -10.34 -11.42
C LEU A 135 18.89 -9.43 -12.39
N VAL A 136 19.22 -8.13 -12.50
CA VAL A 136 18.55 -7.19 -13.43
C VAL A 136 18.43 -7.75 -14.84
N ASN A 137 19.49 -8.38 -15.37
CA ASN A 137 19.47 -8.94 -16.71
C ASN A 137 18.48 -10.10 -16.85
N VAL A 138 18.32 -10.90 -15.79
CA VAL A 138 17.34 -11.99 -15.74
C VAL A 138 15.92 -11.42 -15.70
N PHE A 139 15.67 -10.42 -14.84
CA PHE A 139 14.35 -9.78 -14.74
C PHE A 139 13.94 -9.11 -16.05
N VAL A 140 14.85 -8.41 -16.72
CA VAL A 140 14.60 -7.80 -18.03
C VAL A 140 14.33 -8.85 -19.10
N SER A 141 14.98 -10.03 -19.03
CA SER A 141 14.70 -11.14 -19.95
C SER A 141 13.31 -11.72 -19.75
N ILE A 142 12.85 -11.86 -18.50
CA ILE A 142 11.51 -12.34 -18.18
C ILE A 142 10.42 -11.44 -18.78
N LEU A 143 10.64 -10.12 -18.85
CA LEU A 143 9.70 -9.18 -19.47
C LEU A 143 9.49 -9.43 -20.97
N LYS A 144 10.41 -10.12 -21.64
CA LYS A 144 10.30 -10.51 -23.06
C LYS A 144 9.51 -11.81 -23.26
N VAL A 145 9.27 -12.59 -22.20
CA VAL A 145 8.53 -13.85 -22.27
C VAL A 145 7.06 -13.54 -22.55
N PRO A 146 6.44 -14.18 -23.55
CA PRO A 146 5.05 -13.89 -23.88
C PRO A 146 4.12 -14.32 -22.74
N ARG A 147 3.07 -13.52 -22.53
CA ARG A 147 2.14 -13.67 -21.39
C ARG A 147 1.49 -15.05 -21.30
N HIS A 148 1.23 -15.69 -22.44
CA HIS A 148 0.61 -17.02 -22.48
C HIS A 148 1.53 -18.15 -21.95
N ILE A 149 2.85 -17.93 -21.88
CA ILE A 149 3.80 -18.85 -21.22
C ILE A 149 4.02 -18.41 -19.76
N LEU A 150 4.18 -17.10 -19.55
CA LEU A 150 4.51 -16.55 -18.23
C LEU A 150 3.43 -16.84 -17.19
N LEU A 151 2.14 -16.66 -17.54
CA LEU A 151 1.04 -16.84 -16.59
C LEU A 151 0.89 -18.29 -16.10
N PRO A 152 0.89 -19.34 -16.96
CA PRO A 152 0.88 -20.72 -16.50
C PRO A 152 2.07 -21.07 -15.59
N VAL A 153 3.27 -20.58 -15.91
CA VAL A 153 4.46 -20.81 -15.08
C VAL A 153 4.29 -20.19 -13.69
N ILE A 154 3.79 -18.96 -13.60
CA ILE A 154 3.48 -18.31 -12.31
C ILE A 154 2.47 -19.14 -11.53
N VAL A 155 1.38 -19.57 -12.16
CA VAL A 155 0.35 -20.40 -11.52
C VAL A 155 0.94 -21.72 -11.00
N LEU A 156 1.79 -22.37 -11.79
CA LEU A 156 2.45 -23.60 -11.39
C LEU A 156 3.39 -23.40 -10.19
N ILE A 157 4.17 -22.32 -10.17
CA ILE A 157 5.01 -21.95 -9.02
C ILE A 157 4.15 -21.66 -7.79
N CYS A 158 3.02 -20.96 -7.94
CA CYS A 158 2.08 -20.71 -6.83
C CYS A 158 1.47 -22.01 -6.29
N LEU A 159 1.08 -22.95 -7.16
CA LEU A 159 0.55 -24.26 -6.77
C LEU A 159 1.60 -25.05 -5.98
N ILE A 160 2.83 -25.12 -6.49
CA ILE A 160 3.95 -25.77 -5.79
C ILE A 160 4.18 -25.10 -4.44
N GLY A 161 4.26 -23.77 -4.40
CA GLY A 161 4.48 -23.01 -3.17
C GLY A 161 3.44 -23.32 -2.09
N VAL A 162 2.15 -23.26 -2.43
CA VAL A 162 1.07 -23.58 -1.48
C VAL A 162 1.13 -25.04 -1.03
N TYR A 163 1.36 -25.97 -1.95
CA TYR A 163 1.47 -27.38 -1.60
C TYR A 163 2.65 -27.65 -0.67
N THR A 164 3.80 -26.99 -0.88
CA THR A 164 5.00 -27.24 -0.05
C THR A 164 4.88 -26.79 1.40
N VAL A 165 3.96 -25.87 1.73
CA VAL A 165 3.81 -25.37 3.11
C VAL A 165 3.15 -26.41 4.01
N ASN A 166 2.04 -27.01 3.56
CA ASN A 166 1.23 -27.91 4.39
C ASN A 166 1.06 -29.33 3.79
N SER A 167 1.62 -29.61 2.60
CA SER A 167 1.40 -30.86 1.84
C SER A 167 -0.09 -31.22 1.69
N SER A 168 -0.94 -30.21 1.61
CA SER A 168 -2.40 -30.33 1.66
C SER A 168 -3.00 -30.12 0.28
N SER A 169 -3.73 -31.12 -0.20
CA SER A 169 -4.53 -31.00 -1.44
C SER A 169 -5.73 -30.07 -1.27
N LEU A 170 -6.21 -29.88 -0.04
CA LEU A 170 -7.28 -28.94 0.26
C LEU A 170 -6.83 -27.50 0.03
N ASP A 171 -5.57 -27.17 0.35
CA ASP A 171 -5.02 -25.83 0.16
C ASP A 171 -4.92 -25.49 -1.33
N LEU A 172 -4.63 -26.49 -2.17
CA LEU A 172 -4.66 -26.36 -3.63
C LEU A 172 -6.08 -26.10 -4.15
N LEU A 173 -7.06 -26.84 -3.62
CA LEU A 173 -8.47 -26.61 -3.97
C LEU A 173 -8.92 -25.21 -3.56
N MET A 174 -8.57 -24.77 -2.34
CA MET A 174 -8.86 -23.43 -1.85
C MET A 174 -8.20 -22.36 -2.73
N LEU A 175 -6.93 -22.53 -3.11
CA LEU A 175 -6.25 -21.63 -4.04
C LEU A 175 -7.00 -21.53 -5.38
N ALA A 176 -7.42 -22.65 -5.96
CA ALA A 176 -8.16 -22.66 -7.21
C ALA A 176 -9.53 -21.97 -7.09
N VAL A 177 -10.28 -22.27 -6.03
CA VAL A 177 -11.60 -21.68 -5.75
C VAL A 177 -11.47 -20.17 -5.52
N PHE A 178 -10.63 -19.74 -4.59
CA PHE A 178 -10.45 -18.30 -4.30
C PHE A 178 -9.77 -17.55 -5.44
N GLY A 179 -8.91 -18.21 -6.23
CA GLY A 179 -8.37 -17.66 -7.47
C GLY A 179 -9.46 -17.36 -8.49
N PHE A 180 -10.39 -18.31 -8.70
CA PHE A 180 -11.54 -18.12 -9.58
C PHE A 180 -12.50 -17.05 -9.06
N VAL A 181 -12.79 -17.04 -7.75
CA VAL A 181 -13.61 -16.00 -7.11
C VAL A 181 -12.97 -14.62 -7.30
N GLY A 182 -11.65 -14.49 -7.07
CA GLY A 182 -10.92 -13.25 -7.29
C GLY A 182 -10.97 -12.79 -8.75
N TYR A 183 -10.89 -13.72 -9.71
CA TYR A 183 -11.06 -13.43 -11.13
C TYR A 183 -12.48 -12.92 -11.44
N ALA A 184 -13.52 -13.60 -10.95
CA ALA A 184 -14.91 -13.19 -11.14
C ALA A 184 -15.20 -11.82 -10.54
N LEU A 185 -14.73 -11.56 -9.31
CA LEU A 185 -14.87 -10.26 -8.63
C LEU A 185 -14.21 -9.13 -9.42
N ARG A 186 -13.03 -9.39 -9.99
CA ARG A 186 -12.36 -8.42 -10.87
C ARG A 186 -13.17 -8.12 -12.12
N GLY A 187 -13.88 -9.12 -12.67
CA GLY A 187 -14.79 -8.95 -13.80
C GLY A 187 -15.99 -8.04 -13.50
N VAL A 188 -16.45 -7.99 -12.25
CA VAL A 188 -17.55 -7.10 -11.79
C VAL A 188 -17.01 -5.73 -11.34
N GLY A 189 -15.70 -5.49 -11.42
CA GLY A 189 -15.07 -4.22 -11.06
C GLY A 189 -14.65 -4.10 -9.59
N PHE A 190 -14.72 -5.18 -8.81
CA PHE A 190 -14.20 -5.19 -7.45
C PHE A 190 -12.67 -5.29 -7.43
N GLN A 191 -12.04 -4.51 -6.54
CA GLN A 191 -10.62 -4.64 -6.25
C GLN A 191 -10.41 -5.67 -5.14
N VAL A 192 -9.70 -6.76 -5.46
CA VAL A 192 -9.44 -7.86 -4.51
C VAL A 192 -8.59 -7.41 -3.32
N ALA A 193 -7.71 -6.44 -3.51
CA ALA A 193 -6.82 -5.91 -2.47
C ALA A 193 -7.57 -5.37 -1.24
N PRO A 194 -8.52 -4.40 -1.37
CA PRO A 194 -9.38 -3.99 -0.26
C PRO A 194 -10.18 -5.11 0.40
N LEU A 195 -10.59 -6.14 -0.36
CA LEU A 195 -11.36 -7.26 0.20
C LEU A 195 -10.51 -8.10 1.15
N ILE A 196 -9.27 -8.42 0.77
CA ILE A 196 -8.31 -9.11 1.64
C ILE A 196 -8.05 -8.28 2.90
N LEU A 197 -7.90 -6.96 2.74
CA LEU A 197 -7.70 -6.05 3.85
C LEU A 197 -8.90 -6.07 4.83
N ALA A 198 -10.12 -6.00 4.31
CA ALA A 198 -11.35 -6.08 5.10
C ALA A 198 -11.49 -7.43 5.81
N MET A 199 -11.08 -8.53 5.18
CA MET A 199 -11.13 -9.88 5.75
C MET A 199 -10.19 -10.02 6.97
N VAL A 200 -9.00 -9.42 6.92
CA VAL A 200 -8.06 -9.43 8.05
C VAL A 200 -8.49 -8.48 9.17
N ILE A 201 -8.96 -7.27 8.82
CA ILE A 201 -9.33 -6.25 9.81
C ILE A 201 -10.71 -6.52 10.44
N GLY A 202 -11.62 -7.15 9.71
CA GLY A 202 -13.01 -7.39 10.14
C GLY A 202 -13.13 -8.01 11.54
N PRO A 203 -12.46 -9.15 11.82
CA PRO A 203 -12.49 -9.77 13.15
C PRO A 203 -11.98 -8.84 14.27
N MET A 204 -10.95 -8.03 13.98
CA MET A 204 -10.39 -7.06 14.93
C MET A 204 -11.39 -5.93 15.22
N LEU A 205 -12.05 -5.43 14.18
CA LEU A 205 -13.11 -4.42 14.31
C LEU A 205 -14.30 -4.95 15.10
N GLU A 206 -14.75 -6.17 14.79
CA GLU A 206 -15.87 -6.79 15.49
C GLU A 206 -15.56 -6.99 16.98
N THR A 207 -14.37 -7.50 17.29
CA THR A 207 -13.94 -7.70 18.68
C THR A 207 -13.87 -6.35 19.42
N SER A 208 -13.29 -5.33 18.77
CA SER A 208 -13.17 -3.99 19.35
C SER A 208 -14.53 -3.32 19.55
N LEU A 209 -15.47 -3.52 18.61
CA LEU A 209 -16.84 -3.02 18.70
C LEU A 209 -17.59 -3.70 19.83
N ARG A 210 -17.55 -5.04 19.91
CA ARG A 210 -18.18 -5.82 21.00
C ARG A 210 -17.63 -5.40 22.36
N GLN A 211 -16.31 -5.24 22.48
CA GLN A 211 -15.66 -4.75 23.70
C GLN A 211 -16.13 -3.34 24.08
N SER A 212 -16.19 -2.43 23.10
CA SER A 212 -16.65 -1.05 23.33
C SER A 212 -18.11 -0.99 23.76
N LEU A 213 -18.98 -1.80 23.14
CA LEU A 213 -20.39 -1.92 23.51
C LEU A 213 -20.57 -2.51 24.91
N ASN A 214 -19.80 -3.53 25.28
CA ASN A 214 -19.81 -4.10 26.62
C ASN A 214 -19.39 -3.08 27.69
N ILE A 215 -18.32 -2.31 27.44
CA ILE A 215 -17.86 -1.25 28.35
C ILE A 215 -18.93 -0.16 28.52
N THR A 216 -19.70 0.10 27.47
CA THR A 216 -20.71 1.18 27.46
C THR A 216 -22.11 0.67 27.82
N GLY A 217 -22.25 -0.59 28.24
CA GLY A 217 -23.54 -1.20 28.59
C GLY A 217 -24.55 -1.26 27.43
N GLY A 218 -24.05 -1.37 26.19
CA GLY A 218 -24.88 -1.40 24.97
C GLY A 218 -25.31 -0.03 24.44
N ASN A 219 -24.93 1.08 25.10
CA ASN A 219 -25.33 2.40 24.66
C ASN A 219 -24.41 2.95 23.54
N LEU A 220 -24.88 2.91 22.29
CA LEU A 220 -24.15 3.43 21.14
C LEU A 220 -23.87 4.94 21.21
N SER A 221 -24.77 5.74 21.79
CA SER A 221 -24.58 7.20 21.81
C SER A 221 -23.40 7.57 22.71
N ALA A 222 -23.25 6.90 23.85
CA ALA A 222 -22.12 7.09 24.76
C ALA A 222 -20.78 6.63 24.15
N MET A 223 -20.79 5.69 23.20
CA MET A 223 -19.60 5.33 22.43
C MET A 223 -19.20 6.45 21.45
N ILE A 224 -20.17 7.00 20.70
CA ILE A 224 -19.92 8.04 19.69
C ILE A 224 -19.55 9.38 20.33
N LEU A 225 -20.19 9.74 21.43
CA LEU A 225 -19.98 11.00 22.16
C LEU A 225 -18.66 11.05 22.93
N ARG A 226 -17.87 9.96 22.98
CA ARG A 226 -16.55 10.02 23.59
C ARG A 226 -15.66 11.03 22.86
N PRO A 227 -14.87 11.86 23.56
CA PRO A 227 -14.12 12.96 22.96
C PRO A 227 -13.22 12.55 21.78
N ILE A 228 -12.59 11.38 21.89
CA ILE A 228 -11.70 10.83 20.85
C ILE A 228 -12.51 10.29 19.66
N CYS A 229 -13.61 9.58 19.90
CA CYS A 229 -14.46 9.06 18.82
C CYS A 229 -15.11 10.21 18.06
N LEU A 230 -15.67 11.17 18.78
CA LEU A 230 -16.32 12.34 18.20
C LEU A 230 -15.34 13.17 17.35
N SER A 231 -14.12 13.41 17.85
CA SER A 231 -13.11 14.15 17.09
C SER A 231 -12.70 13.41 15.82
N LEU A 232 -12.51 12.09 15.87
CA LEU A 232 -12.21 11.28 14.69
C LEU A 232 -13.36 11.30 13.69
N TYR A 233 -14.62 11.14 14.14
CA TYR A 233 -15.78 11.22 13.26
C TYR A 233 -15.93 12.59 12.61
N LEU A 234 -15.67 13.68 13.34
CA LEU A 234 -15.68 15.04 12.80
C LEU A 234 -14.58 15.23 11.75
N ILE A 235 -13.36 14.72 12.01
CA ILE A 235 -12.25 14.78 11.04
C ILE A 235 -12.61 14.01 9.77
N VAL A 236 -13.12 12.78 9.90
CA VAL A 236 -13.56 11.99 8.75
C VAL A 236 -14.68 12.69 7.99
N GLY A 237 -15.68 13.22 8.69
CA GLY A 237 -16.76 14.01 8.11
C GLY A 237 -16.24 15.23 7.35
N LEU A 238 -15.29 15.97 7.92
CA LEU A 238 -14.67 17.11 7.27
C LEU A 238 -13.91 16.71 6.01
N ILE A 239 -13.13 15.62 6.04
CA ILE A 239 -12.39 15.12 4.87
C ILE A 239 -13.35 14.75 3.72
N PHE A 240 -14.54 14.22 4.03
CA PHE A 240 -15.55 13.90 3.01
C PHE A 240 -16.30 15.15 2.50
N VAL A 241 -16.69 16.05 3.41
CA VAL A 241 -17.55 17.20 3.08
C VAL A 241 -16.76 18.33 2.43
N LEU A 242 -15.53 18.60 2.87
CA LEU A 242 -14.70 19.70 2.37
C LEU A 242 -14.45 19.66 0.85
N PRO A 243 -14.02 18.54 0.22
CA PRO A 243 -13.83 18.50 -1.23
C PRO A 243 -15.16 18.67 -1.98
N LEU A 244 -16.28 18.18 -1.43
CA LEU A 244 -17.60 18.33 -2.02
C LEU A 244 -18.07 19.80 -1.97
N ALA A 245 -17.92 20.45 -0.81
CA ALA A 245 -18.26 21.85 -0.60
C ALA A 245 -17.39 22.79 -1.47
N LEU A 246 -16.08 22.54 -1.54
CA LEU A 246 -15.17 23.31 -2.40
C LEU A 246 -15.51 23.15 -3.89
N LYS A 247 -15.96 21.95 -4.32
CA LYS A 247 -16.41 21.71 -5.69
C LYS A 247 -17.70 22.48 -6.00
N PHE A 248 -18.64 22.55 -5.07
CA PHE A 248 -19.87 23.34 -5.19
C PHE A 248 -19.59 24.85 -5.27
N VAL A 249 -18.75 25.38 -4.38
CA VAL A 249 -18.37 26.81 -4.36
C VAL A 249 -17.60 27.21 -5.63
N ARG A 250 -16.71 26.33 -6.13
CA ARG A 250 -15.98 26.56 -7.39
C ARG A 250 -16.87 26.46 -8.63
N ARG A 251 -17.94 25.65 -8.60
CA ARG A 251 -18.93 25.58 -9.68
C ARG A 251 -19.74 26.88 -9.79
N GLY A 252 -20.04 27.52 -8.66
CA GLY A 252 -20.69 28.85 -8.62
C GLY A 252 -19.79 30.02 -9.05
N ARG A 253 -18.47 29.80 -9.20
CA ARG A 253 -17.49 30.82 -9.63
C ARG A 253 -16.99 30.66 -11.08
N ARG A 254 -17.48 29.67 -11.85
CA ARG A 254 -17.19 29.61 -13.29
C ARG A 254 -17.99 30.71 -13.99
N ALA A 255 -17.31 31.81 -14.32
CA ALA A 255 -17.86 32.84 -15.21
C ALA A 255 -18.29 32.21 -16.54
N PRO A 256 -19.41 32.65 -17.14
CA PRO A 256 -19.87 32.13 -18.42
C PRO A 256 -18.78 32.32 -19.50
N PRO A 257 -18.61 31.35 -20.41
CA PRO A 257 -17.67 31.47 -21.52
C PRO A 257 -18.01 32.69 -22.38
N ARG A 258 -17.00 33.47 -22.77
CA ARG A 258 -17.17 34.58 -23.71
C ARG A 258 -17.53 34.00 -25.08
N PRO A 259 -18.58 34.48 -25.76
CA PRO A 259 -18.92 34.01 -27.09
C PRO A 259 -17.93 34.58 -28.11
N GLY A 260 -17.23 33.72 -28.88
CA GLY A 260 -16.51 34.18 -30.08
C GLY A 260 -15.19 33.51 -30.48
N GLU A 261 -14.88 32.28 -30.08
CA GLU A 261 -13.74 31.54 -30.68
C GLU A 261 -14.23 30.16 -31.16
N GLU A 262 -14.67 30.12 -32.42
CA GLU A 262 -14.70 28.92 -33.27
C GLU A 262 -13.63 29.09 -34.37
#